data_AF-A0A210QKX5-F1
#
_entry.id   AF-A0A210QKX5-F1
#
_cell.length_a   1.000
_cell.length_b   1.000
_cell.length_c   1.000
_cell.angle_alpha   90.00
_cell.angle_beta   90.00
_cell.angle_gamma   90.00
#
_symmetry.space_group_name_H-M   'P 1'
#
loop_
_entity.id
_entity.type
_entity.pdbx_description
1 polymer ?
#
loop_
_entity_poly.entity_id
_entity_poly.type
_entity_poly.pdbx_seq_one_letter_code
_entity_poly.pdbx_strand_id
1 'polypeptide(L)'
;MDINTAEDENKDRSTTGDENQEKGTAEDEDMDIMEDELIVPDSAEDDDKSDIYPALNSSSVLLCKESLDSDEESNDVPEEDSISRDVNHRGVYVKLVVKNGYTNLGKRKKSDRVYNSTHPCPLCDKTVTNFSHHILSKKHANDADVTKIGTLSGKEKKVAIQKMRLKGSHKHNMKVLKEKKGEIFLLRRSSNKKTDGVLGEEDEEEDENQSDCMATFDMSKYGPCPECLGWVLLKSIKRHMKTCCVSKDPTSSKCQLIVQSDLLSERITEEASKALVSETFTIMQQDEVAKVAKNDSLIVTLGNTSMLRNAGNKVMRRYYTSSVMRLAAKFKMELLGMDCTDLREEKNKDDCDQGEGKDGNSMKKELSEFLRPQCFDMIVAAALKCSCQDAMDEEDLKTPSNALKLGYDIKKMVSAKLGRALMKDDAGNQKDAEGLLKLMDMEWGVRVNKLARIALTERSFNAERQLPLPEDIKKLCAYLLTEIGKLDLTDCSYENFRKVATLSLARVTLYNRRRCHEVQALRLVFRAIC
;
A
#
# COMPACT_ATOMS: atom_id res chain seq x y z
N MET A 1 11.33 73.56 0.07
CA MET A 1 12.31 73.66 1.17
C MET A 1 12.29 72.33 1.88
N ASP A 2 13.47 71.81 2.13
CA ASP A 2 13.74 70.46 2.60
C ASP A 2 13.32 70.24 4.06
N ILE A 3 13.18 68.96 4.48
CA ILE A 3 13.96 68.32 5.57
C ILE A 3 13.39 66.91 5.91
N ASN A 4 14.20 65.90 5.60
CA ASN A 4 14.52 64.65 6.30
C ASN A 4 13.65 63.98 7.41
N THR A 5 13.59 62.64 7.28
CA THR A 5 13.88 61.55 8.27
C THR A 5 12.84 60.97 9.27
N ALA A 6 13.10 59.70 9.59
CA ALA A 6 12.52 58.78 10.61
C ALA A 6 11.15 58.17 10.23
N GLU A 7 11.09 56.88 9.83
CA GLU A 7 11.16 55.64 10.66
C GLU A 7 9.84 55.35 11.40
N ASP A 8 9.13 54.27 11.05
CA ASP A 8 9.27 52.96 11.73
C ASP A 8 8.40 51.86 11.04
N GLU A 9 8.36 50.67 11.66
CA GLU A 9 7.40 49.56 11.50
C GLU A 9 7.68 48.43 10.47
N ASN A 10 8.41 47.46 11.02
CA ASN A 10 8.01 46.06 11.16
C ASN A 10 7.88 45.11 9.95
N LYS A 11 8.27 43.86 10.26
CA LYS A 11 8.64 42.80 9.33
C LYS A 11 7.92 41.54 9.75
N ASP A 12 6.92 41.12 8.98
CA ASP A 12 6.33 39.79 9.11
C ASP A 12 6.45 38.98 7.82
N ARG A 13 6.83 37.72 7.97
CA ARG A 13 7.31 36.86 6.87
C ARG A 13 6.51 35.56 6.84
N SER A 14 5.36 35.56 6.19
CA SER A 14 4.62 34.33 5.88
C SER A 14 5.13 33.72 4.56
N THR A 15 5.71 32.53 4.63
CA THR A 15 6.11 31.72 3.47
C THR A 15 5.05 30.67 3.15
N THR A 16 4.25 30.90 2.11
CA THR A 16 3.40 29.88 1.48
C THR A 16 4.16 29.20 0.34
N GLY A 17 4.18 27.87 0.31
CA GLY A 17 4.81 27.10 -0.77
C GLY A 17 3.80 26.78 -1.88
N ASP A 18 4.15 27.11 -3.12
CA ASP A 18 3.32 26.84 -4.30
C ASP A 18 3.33 25.36 -4.74
N GLU A 19 2.14 24.77 -4.88
CA GLU A 19 1.94 23.48 -5.56
C GLU A 19 1.62 23.69 -7.05
N ASN A 20 2.63 23.51 -7.92
CA ASN A 20 2.43 23.56 -9.36
C ASN A 20 1.68 22.32 -9.91
N GLN A 21 0.41 22.51 -10.30
CA GLN A 21 -0.33 21.55 -11.15
C GLN A 21 -0.60 22.14 -12.55
N GLU A 22 0.19 21.76 -13.54
CA GLU A 22 -0.08 22.11 -14.94
C GLU A 22 -1.01 21.13 -15.66
N LYS A 23 -1.82 21.67 -16.57
CA LYS A 23 -2.69 20.91 -17.49
C LYS A 23 -1.89 20.34 -18.66
N GLY A 24 -2.34 19.19 -19.16
CA GLY A 24 -2.01 18.69 -20.50
C GLY A 24 -3.29 18.56 -21.32
N THR A 25 -3.35 19.25 -22.46
CA THR A 25 -4.26 18.95 -23.57
C THR A 25 -3.64 17.84 -24.40
N ALA A 26 -4.40 16.79 -24.71
CA ALA A 26 -3.98 15.75 -25.63
C ALA A 26 -4.77 15.93 -26.93
N GLU A 27 -4.05 16.04 -28.04
CA GLU A 27 -4.56 15.81 -29.39
C GLU A 27 -4.15 14.37 -29.76
N ASP A 28 -5.05 13.63 -30.39
CA ASP A 28 -4.88 12.21 -30.72
C ASP A 28 -4.12 12.05 -32.05
N GLU A 29 -3.01 11.30 -32.06
CA GLU A 29 -2.44 10.69 -33.27
C GLU A 29 -1.90 9.28 -32.97
N ASP A 30 -2.30 8.30 -33.79
CA ASP A 30 -1.89 6.90 -33.72
C ASP A 30 -0.50 6.66 -34.33
N MET A 31 0.29 5.71 -33.79
CA MET A 31 1.35 5.05 -34.57
C MET A 31 1.84 3.71 -33.98
N ASP A 32 2.37 2.88 -34.88
CA ASP A 32 2.43 1.42 -34.81
C ASP A 32 3.49 0.73 -33.91
N ILE A 33 3.29 -0.58 -33.79
CA ILE A 33 4.07 -1.59 -33.07
C ILE A 33 5.29 -2.03 -33.89
N MET A 34 6.42 -2.30 -33.21
CA MET A 34 7.45 -3.24 -33.69
C MET A 34 8.07 -4.05 -32.53
N GLU A 35 8.26 -5.34 -32.80
CA GLU A 35 8.91 -6.38 -31.98
C GLU A 35 10.45 -6.40 -32.23
N ASP A 36 11.34 -7.06 -31.44
CA ASP A 36 11.20 -7.64 -30.09
C ASP A 36 12.25 -7.06 -29.10
N GLU A 37 13.38 -7.65 -28.63
CA GLU A 37 14.05 -8.97 -28.78
C GLU A 37 14.75 -9.35 -27.45
N LEU A 38 14.99 -10.65 -27.20
CA LEU A 38 15.53 -11.19 -25.94
C LEU A 38 17.04 -11.48 -25.99
N ILE A 39 17.82 -10.93 -25.05
CA ILE A 39 19.18 -11.43 -24.73
C ILE A 39 19.40 -11.48 -23.20
N VAL A 40 19.82 -12.66 -22.74
CA VAL A 40 20.40 -13.01 -21.42
C VAL A 40 21.30 -14.24 -21.64
N PRO A 41 22.22 -14.60 -20.75
CA PRO A 41 22.87 -13.85 -19.66
C PRO A 41 24.42 -13.84 -19.84
N ASP A 42 25.17 -13.29 -18.89
CA ASP A 42 26.25 -14.10 -18.29
C ASP A 42 26.61 -13.66 -16.86
N SER A 43 27.45 -14.48 -16.24
CA SER A 43 27.73 -14.69 -14.83
C SER A 43 28.95 -13.90 -14.37
N ALA A 44 28.99 -13.58 -13.08
CA ALA A 44 30.25 -13.33 -12.38
C ALA A 44 30.13 -13.85 -10.94
N GLU A 45 31.05 -14.73 -10.58
CA GLU A 45 31.28 -15.22 -9.22
C GLU A 45 32.08 -14.16 -8.42
N ASP A 46 32.01 -14.18 -7.09
CA ASP A 46 33.18 -14.03 -6.20
C ASP A 46 32.78 -13.88 -4.71
N ASP A 47 33.01 -14.97 -3.98
CA ASP A 47 33.71 -15.09 -2.70
C ASP A 47 33.72 -13.98 -1.61
N ASP A 48 33.18 -14.42 -0.46
CA ASP A 48 33.93 -14.59 0.80
C ASP A 48 34.29 -13.35 1.68
N LYS A 49 33.46 -13.08 2.71
CA LYS A 49 33.82 -13.39 4.12
C LYS A 49 32.71 -13.11 5.13
N SER A 50 32.78 -13.84 6.25
CA SER A 50 31.74 -13.90 7.29
C SER A 50 32.16 -13.30 8.62
N ASP A 51 31.21 -12.69 9.34
CA ASP A 51 31.32 -12.38 10.78
C ASP A 51 30.14 -12.92 11.60
N ILE A 52 30.31 -12.96 12.93
CA ILE A 52 29.93 -14.11 13.77
C ILE A 52 28.89 -13.77 14.89
N TYR A 53 27.74 -14.48 14.84
CA TYR A 53 26.89 -14.92 16.00
C TYR A 53 26.16 -13.83 16.86
N PRO A 54 25.23 -14.18 17.81
CA PRO A 54 24.92 -15.50 18.37
C PRO A 54 23.44 -15.98 18.47
N ALA A 55 23.35 -17.31 18.68
CA ALA A 55 22.34 -18.08 19.42
C ALA A 55 20.87 -18.21 18.91
N LEU A 56 20.53 -19.44 18.51
CA LEU A 56 19.77 -20.34 19.41
C LEU A 56 20.06 -21.81 19.09
N ASN A 57 20.58 -22.53 20.09
CA ASN A 57 20.79 -23.97 20.06
C ASN A 57 20.57 -24.53 21.46
N SER A 58 19.75 -25.57 21.58
CA SER A 58 19.92 -26.60 22.61
C SER A 58 19.15 -27.83 22.16
N SER A 59 19.89 -28.81 21.67
CA SER A 59 19.50 -30.20 21.91
C SER A 59 19.94 -30.52 23.33
N SER A 60 19.02 -30.95 24.19
CA SER A 60 19.36 -31.73 25.37
C SER A 60 18.69 -33.09 25.23
N VAL A 61 19.51 -34.14 25.26
CA VAL A 61 19.03 -35.52 25.26
C VAL A 61 18.53 -35.81 26.67
N LEU A 62 17.20 -35.91 26.83
CA LEU A 62 16.58 -36.51 27.99
C LEU A 62 15.60 -37.58 27.51
N LEU A 63 15.99 -38.83 27.75
CA LEU A 63 15.11 -39.99 27.65
C LEU A 63 13.99 -39.84 28.70
N CYS A 64 12.76 -39.62 28.25
CA CYS A 64 11.57 -39.78 29.07
C CYS A 64 10.59 -40.71 28.34
N LYS A 65 9.94 -41.58 29.12
CA LYS A 65 9.12 -42.69 28.64
C LYS A 65 7.92 -42.24 27.81
N GLU A 66 7.47 -43.15 26.96
CA GLU A 66 6.15 -43.12 26.34
C GLU A 66 5.07 -42.99 27.43
N SER A 67 4.27 -41.94 27.34
CA SER A 67 2.91 -41.89 27.87
C SER A 67 1.98 -41.65 26.69
N LEU A 68 1.07 -42.60 26.47
CA LEU A 68 -0.02 -42.48 25.52
C LEU A 68 -1.07 -41.57 26.16
N ASP A 69 -1.13 -40.31 25.74
CA ASP A 69 -2.29 -39.46 25.98
C ASP A 69 -2.97 -39.16 24.64
N SER A 70 -4.28 -39.40 24.61
CA SER A 70 -5.16 -39.18 23.47
C SER A 70 -5.43 -37.70 23.29
N ASP A 71 -5.04 -37.14 22.13
CA ASP A 71 -5.42 -35.79 21.69
C ASP A 71 -6.95 -35.72 21.43
N GLU A 72 -7.76 -35.58 22.48
CA GLU A 72 -9.11 -35.00 22.33
C GLU A 72 -8.99 -33.49 22.10
N GLU A 73 -9.74 -32.96 21.14
CA GLU A 73 -9.76 -31.52 20.85
C GLU A 73 -10.57 -30.78 21.92
N SER A 74 -9.89 -30.34 23.00
CA SER A 74 -10.51 -29.39 23.93
C SER A 74 -10.76 -28.06 23.20
N ASN A 75 -12.04 -27.73 23.03
CA ASN A 75 -12.48 -26.39 22.62
C ASN A 75 -12.35 -25.43 23.81
N ASP A 76 -11.14 -25.30 24.35
CA ASP A 76 -10.84 -24.34 25.42
C ASP A 76 -10.94 -22.92 24.86
N VAL A 77 -12.04 -22.25 25.18
CA VAL A 77 -12.23 -20.83 24.90
C VAL A 77 -11.13 -20.07 25.67
N PRO A 78 -10.20 -19.37 24.99
CA PRO A 78 -9.11 -18.70 25.68
C PRO A 78 -9.64 -17.55 26.54
N GLU A 79 -9.10 -17.43 27.76
CA GLU A 79 -9.43 -16.33 28.70
C GLU A 79 -9.27 -14.96 28.02
N GLU A 80 -10.25 -14.05 28.16
CA GLU A 80 -10.22 -12.74 27.47
C GLU A 80 -8.96 -11.92 27.79
N ASP A 81 -8.47 -11.96 29.04
CA ASP A 81 -7.21 -11.31 29.48
C ASP A 81 -5.95 -11.82 28.76
N SER A 82 -6.04 -12.98 28.09
CA SER A 82 -4.94 -13.63 27.37
C SER A 82 -4.93 -13.33 25.86
N ILE A 83 -5.92 -12.63 25.33
CA ILE A 83 -6.08 -12.36 23.89
C ILE A 83 -6.22 -10.86 23.58
N SER A 84 -5.90 -10.49 22.35
CA SER A 84 -6.25 -9.18 21.79
C SER A 84 -7.06 -9.38 20.51
N ARG A 85 -8.30 -8.88 20.51
CA ARG A 85 -9.27 -9.05 19.42
C ARG A 85 -9.07 -7.98 18.35
N ASP A 86 -9.32 -8.32 17.08
CA ASP A 86 -9.21 -7.39 15.96
C ASP A 86 -10.28 -6.29 16.04
N VAL A 87 -9.88 -5.04 15.76
CA VAL A 87 -10.78 -3.87 15.77
C VAL A 87 -11.93 -3.96 14.78
N ASN A 88 -11.75 -4.62 13.63
CA ASN A 88 -12.76 -4.72 12.58
C ASN A 88 -13.59 -6.01 12.67
N HIS A 89 -13.00 -7.09 13.19
CA HIS A 89 -13.63 -8.41 13.31
C HIS A 89 -13.31 -9.05 14.66
N ARG A 90 -14.12 -8.78 15.69
CA ARG A 90 -13.91 -9.29 17.06
C ARG A 90 -13.75 -10.82 17.19
N GLY A 91 -14.20 -11.60 16.20
CA GLY A 91 -14.00 -13.04 16.12
C GLY A 91 -12.56 -13.46 15.79
N VAL A 92 -11.76 -12.58 15.19
CA VAL A 92 -10.33 -12.75 14.93
C VAL A 92 -9.53 -12.18 16.12
N TYR A 93 -8.50 -12.88 16.57
CA TYR A 93 -7.68 -12.46 17.70
C TYR A 93 -6.24 -12.97 17.64
N VAL A 94 -5.37 -12.44 18.49
CA VAL A 94 -4.01 -12.96 18.75
C VAL A 94 -3.84 -13.31 20.23
N LYS A 95 -3.17 -14.40 20.55
CA LYS A 95 -2.79 -14.73 21.95
C LYS A 95 -1.59 -13.89 22.39
N LEU A 96 -1.74 -13.23 23.53
CA LEU A 96 -0.71 -12.41 24.18
C LEU A 96 0.28 -13.29 24.95
N VAL A 97 1.54 -12.84 25.04
CA VAL A 97 2.52 -13.50 25.91
C VAL A 97 2.31 -13.06 27.36
N VAL A 98 1.72 -13.93 28.16
CA VAL A 98 1.61 -13.77 29.62
C VAL A 98 2.89 -14.27 30.29
N LYS A 99 3.63 -13.37 30.96
CA LYS A 99 4.84 -13.70 31.72
C LYS A 99 4.51 -13.98 33.19
N ASN A 100 4.29 -15.24 33.55
CA ASN A 100 4.24 -15.61 34.98
C ASN A 100 5.65 -15.79 35.54
N GLY A 101 6.09 -14.91 36.44
CA GLY A 101 7.38 -14.99 37.13
C GLY A 101 7.52 -16.19 38.10
N TYR A 102 6.44 -16.93 38.34
CA TYR A 102 6.40 -18.12 39.19
C TYR A 102 6.02 -19.37 38.40
N THR A 103 6.50 -20.53 38.85
CA THR A 103 6.04 -21.85 38.36
C THR A 103 4.69 -22.21 38.98
N ASN A 104 4.02 -23.23 38.44
CA ASN A 104 2.79 -23.79 39.00
C ASN A 104 2.97 -24.37 40.42
N LEU A 105 4.23 -24.45 40.90
CA LEU A 105 4.62 -24.86 42.25
C LEU A 105 5.02 -23.66 43.14
N GLY A 106 4.63 -22.44 42.76
CA GLY A 106 4.89 -21.21 43.52
C GLY A 106 6.35 -20.73 43.57
N LYS A 107 7.28 -21.39 42.86
CA LYS A 107 8.70 -21.03 42.88
C LYS A 107 9.02 -19.98 41.81
N ARG A 108 9.77 -18.93 42.16
CA ARG A 108 10.25 -17.92 41.19
C ARG A 108 11.06 -18.61 40.08
N LYS A 109 10.73 -18.34 38.81
CA LYS A 109 11.41 -18.94 37.67
C LYS A 109 12.83 -18.40 37.52
N LYS A 110 13.76 -19.26 37.11
CA LYS A 110 15.13 -18.86 36.71
C LYS A 110 15.19 -18.20 35.33
N SER A 111 14.07 -18.15 34.60
CA SER A 111 13.98 -17.56 33.27
C SER A 111 12.53 -17.18 32.97
N ASP A 112 12.31 -15.98 32.46
CA ASP A 112 11.01 -15.48 32.02
C ASP A 112 10.57 -16.03 30.64
N ARG A 113 11.27 -17.04 30.11
CA ARG A 113 10.96 -17.63 28.81
C ARG A 113 9.69 -18.47 28.90
N VAL A 114 8.65 -18.01 28.21
CA VAL A 114 7.34 -18.67 28.09
C VAL A 114 7.38 -19.70 26.96
N TYR A 115 7.18 -20.98 27.27
CA TYR A 115 7.29 -22.10 26.31
C TYR A 115 5.95 -22.49 25.66
N ASN A 116 4.98 -21.58 25.69
CA ASN A 116 3.59 -21.81 25.29
C ASN A 116 3.38 -21.43 23.81
N SER A 117 4.26 -21.89 22.91
CA SER A 117 4.16 -21.58 21.47
C SER A 117 3.68 -22.81 20.72
N THR A 118 2.44 -22.77 20.26
CA THR A 118 1.88 -23.74 19.31
C THR A 118 2.00 -23.21 17.89
N HIS A 119 2.02 -24.12 16.91
CA HIS A 119 1.99 -23.78 15.49
C HIS A 119 1.17 -24.82 14.71
N PRO A 120 0.33 -24.40 13.75
CA PRO A 120 -0.41 -25.30 12.88
C PRO A 120 0.51 -26.00 11.87
N CYS A 121 0.30 -27.30 11.68
CA CYS A 121 1.01 -28.11 10.69
C CYS A 121 0.45 -27.87 9.27
N PRO A 122 1.26 -27.54 8.25
CA PRO A 122 0.76 -27.30 6.89
C PRO A 122 0.10 -28.54 6.23
N LEU A 123 0.45 -29.75 6.69
CA LEU A 123 0.09 -31.02 6.05
C LEU A 123 -1.14 -31.71 6.65
N CYS A 124 -1.35 -31.61 7.97
CA CYS A 124 -2.52 -32.21 8.64
C CYS A 124 -3.32 -31.22 9.49
N ASP A 125 -3.02 -29.92 9.40
CA ASP A 125 -3.70 -28.79 10.06
C ASP A 125 -3.78 -28.84 11.60
N LYS A 126 -3.28 -29.90 12.25
CA LYS A 126 -3.14 -29.99 13.70
C LYS A 126 -2.19 -28.94 14.25
N THR A 127 -2.60 -28.32 15.35
CA THR A 127 -1.84 -27.29 16.08
C THR A 127 -0.95 -27.95 17.14
N VAL A 128 0.36 -27.77 17.05
CA VAL A 128 1.35 -28.54 17.84
C VAL A 128 2.39 -27.65 18.52
N THR A 129 2.83 -28.05 19.71
CA THR A 129 3.91 -27.38 20.48
C THR A 129 5.29 -27.74 19.91
N ASN A 130 5.61 -29.02 19.79
CA ASN A 130 6.88 -29.50 19.25
C ASN A 130 6.81 -29.74 17.74
N PHE A 131 6.72 -28.64 16.98
CA PHE A 131 6.60 -28.67 15.51
C PHE A 131 7.69 -29.50 14.83
N SER A 132 8.95 -29.39 15.27
CA SER A 132 10.08 -30.09 14.64
C SER A 132 9.99 -31.60 14.77
N HIS A 133 9.54 -32.11 15.93
CA HIS A 133 9.29 -33.54 16.11
C HIS A 133 8.05 -34.00 15.34
N HIS A 134 6.99 -33.19 15.34
CA HIS A 134 5.76 -33.51 14.61
C HIS A 134 5.99 -33.64 13.10
N ILE A 135 6.64 -32.66 12.47
CA ILE A 135 6.83 -32.62 11.01
C ILE A 135 7.76 -33.74 10.51
N LEU A 136 8.74 -34.16 11.33
CA LEU A 136 9.64 -35.28 11.03
C LEU A 136 9.12 -36.66 11.52
N SER A 137 7.89 -36.72 12.03
CA SER A 137 7.29 -37.99 12.49
C SER A 137 6.82 -38.86 11.32
N LYS A 138 6.59 -40.15 11.59
CA LYS A 138 6.05 -41.11 10.61
C LYS A 138 4.72 -40.65 9.95
N LYS A 139 3.98 -39.73 10.57
CA LYS A 139 2.72 -39.17 10.04
C LYS A 139 2.91 -38.42 8.71
N HIS A 140 4.11 -37.89 8.44
CA HIS A 140 4.44 -37.11 7.23
C HIS A 140 5.60 -37.69 6.42
N ALA A 141 5.97 -38.95 6.65
CA ALA A 141 7.15 -39.57 6.04
C ALA A 141 7.08 -39.71 4.50
N ASN A 142 5.88 -39.66 3.93
CA ASN A 142 5.65 -39.77 2.49
C ASN A 142 5.71 -38.42 1.75
N ASP A 143 5.83 -37.30 2.47
CA ASP A 143 5.91 -35.96 1.86
C ASP A 143 7.34 -35.67 1.36
N ALA A 144 7.46 -35.21 0.11
CA ALA A 144 8.74 -35.00 -0.54
C ALA A 144 9.55 -33.85 0.07
N ASP A 145 8.90 -32.76 0.50
CA ASP A 145 9.55 -31.64 1.20
C ASP A 145 10.06 -32.14 2.56
N VAL A 146 9.25 -32.90 3.30
CA VAL A 146 9.64 -33.48 4.61
C VAL A 146 10.80 -34.47 4.46
N THR A 147 10.79 -35.33 3.46
CA THR A 147 11.88 -36.27 3.18
C THR A 147 13.19 -35.52 2.90
N LYS A 148 13.12 -34.46 2.09
CA LYS A 148 14.26 -33.58 1.79
C LYS A 148 14.75 -32.83 3.03
N ILE A 149 13.87 -32.39 3.92
CA ILE A 149 14.26 -31.81 5.23
C ILE A 149 14.89 -32.88 6.13
N GLY A 150 14.47 -34.14 6.01
CA GLY A 150 15.03 -35.29 6.70
C GLY A 150 16.53 -35.48 6.45
N THR A 151 17.00 -35.29 5.22
CA THR A 151 18.42 -35.45 4.84
C THR A 151 19.30 -34.25 5.19
N LEU A 152 18.74 -33.03 5.27
CA LEU A 152 19.50 -31.83 5.66
C LEU A 152 20.04 -31.90 7.10
N SER A 153 21.12 -31.17 7.37
CA SER A 153 21.73 -31.06 8.70
C SER A 153 21.96 -29.59 9.13
N GLY A 154 22.48 -29.39 10.34
CA GLY A 154 22.98 -28.09 10.80
C GLY A 154 21.99 -26.91 10.70
N LYS A 155 22.45 -25.80 10.10
CA LYS A 155 21.68 -24.55 9.95
C LYS A 155 20.57 -24.68 8.92
N GLU A 156 20.83 -25.36 7.80
CA GLU A 156 19.90 -25.52 6.68
C GLU A 156 18.63 -26.28 7.11
N LYS A 157 18.80 -27.37 7.86
CA LYS A 157 17.66 -28.13 8.42
C LYS A 157 16.76 -27.24 9.28
N LYS A 158 17.34 -26.36 10.10
CA LYS A 158 16.58 -25.41 10.94
C LYS A 158 15.80 -24.39 10.10
N VAL A 159 16.44 -23.83 9.06
CA VAL A 159 15.78 -22.90 8.13
C VAL A 159 14.61 -23.57 7.40
N ALA A 160 14.81 -24.78 6.91
CA ALA A 160 13.77 -25.50 6.18
C ALA A 160 12.58 -25.92 7.08
N ILE A 161 12.84 -26.38 8.31
CA ILE A 161 11.78 -26.63 9.32
C ILE A 161 11.04 -25.33 9.66
N GLN A 162 11.75 -24.21 9.82
CA GLN A 162 11.12 -22.91 10.09
C GLN A 162 10.27 -22.44 8.89
N LYS A 163 10.71 -22.65 7.64
CA LYS A 163 9.92 -22.36 6.44
C LYS A 163 8.63 -23.18 6.41
N MET A 164 8.67 -24.47 6.75
CA MET A 164 7.47 -25.30 6.89
C MET A 164 6.53 -24.83 8.02
N ARG A 165 7.08 -24.40 9.17
CA ARG A 165 6.29 -23.83 10.28
C ARG A 165 5.55 -22.56 9.88
N LEU A 166 6.22 -21.67 9.17
CA LEU A 166 5.62 -20.41 8.71
C LEU A 166 4.65 -20.63 7.56
N LYS A 167 4.90 -21.60 6.65
CA LYS A 167 3.92 -22.09 5.66
C LYS A 167 2.62 -22.57 6.32
N GLY A 168 2.72 -23.35 7.40
CA GLY A 168 1.57 -23.78 8.20
C GLY A 168 0.83 -22.61 8.87
N SER A 169 1.57 -21.73 9.55
CA SER A 169 1.01 -20.52 10.18
C SER A 169 0.30 -19.63 9.17
N HIS A 170 0.86 -19.46 7.98
CA HIS A 170 0.26 -18.68 6.91
C HIS A 170 -1.02 -19.33 6.35
N LYS A 171 -1.00 -20.63 6.03
CA LYS A 171 -2.20 -21.39 5.61
C LYS A 171 -3.35 -21.25 6.61
N HIS A 172 -3.05 -21.38 7.91
CA HIS A 172 -4.05 -21.19 8.97
C HIS A 172 -4.56 -19.75 9.05
N ASN A 173 -3.67 -18.74 9.03
CA ASN A 173 -4.09 -17.34 9.07
C ASN A 173 -5.00 -16.99 7.89
N MET A 174 -4.74 -17.54 6.70
CA MET A 174 -5.59 -17.33 5.52
C MET A 174 -6.99 -17.96 5.70
N LYS A 175 -7.07 -19.14 6.32
CA LYS A 175 -8.36 -19.73 6.72
C LYS A 175 -9.11 -18.83 7.71
N VAL A 176 -8.43 -18.34 8.75
CA VAL A 176 -9.01 -17.43 9.77
C VAL A 176 -9.47 -16.11 9.17
N LEU A 177 -8.77 -15.54 8.19
CA LEU A 177 -9.22 -14.31 7.50
C LEU A 177 -10.46 -14.55 6.61
N LYS A 178 -10.56 -15.73 5.97
CA LYS A 178 -11.75 -16.12 5.17
C LYS A 178 -12.97 -16.39 6.06
N GLU A 179 -12.78 -17.12 7.16
CA GLU A 179 -13.82 -17.46 8.14
C GLU A 179 -14.15 -16.30 9.10
N LYS A 180 -13.31 -15.25 9.15
CA LYS A 180 -13.40 -14.09 10.06
C LYS A 180 -13.47 -14.47 11.55
N LYS A 181 -12.95 -15.64 11.91
CA LYS A 181 -12.98 -16.21 13.26
C LYS A 181 -11.75 -17.09 13.51
N GLY A 182 -11.09 -16.91 14.65
CA GLY A 182 -9.94 -17.73 15.08
C GLY A 182 -8.68 -16.96 15.47
N GLU A 183 -7.63 -17.71 15.81
CA GLU A 183 -6.33 -17.17 16.23
C GLU A 183 -5.42 -16.86 15.03
N ILE A 184 -4.79 -15.69 15.02
CA ILE A 184 -3.75 -15.32 14.04
C ILE A 184 -2.36 -15.58 14.62
N PHE A 185 -1.59 -16.41 13.93
CA PHE A 185 -0.19 -16.71 14.27
C PHE A 185 0.75 -15.65 13.70
N LEU A 186 1.15 -14.68 14.54
CA LEU A 186 2.18 -13.69 14.23
C LEU A 186 3.59 -14.24 14.47
N LEU A 187 4.57 -13.78 13.67
CA LEU A 187 5.99 -14.16 13.83
C LEU A 187 6.58 -13.69 15.17
N ARG A 188 6.14 -12.52 15.66
CA ARG A 188 6.45 -11.99 16.98
C ARG A 188 5.14 -11.69 17.70
N ARG A 189 4.86 -12.42 18.78
CA ARG A 189 3.69 -12.17 19.64
C ARG A 189 3.89 -10.90 20.48
N SER A 190 2.81 -10.14 20.68
CA SER A 190 2.77 -9.01 21.60
C SER A 190 2.80 -9.50 23.05
N SER A 191 3.48 -8.77 23.94
CA SER A 191 3.45 -9.02 25.38
C SER A 191 2.36 -8.19 26.03
N ASN A 192 1.60 -8.77 26.96
CA ASN A 192 0.69 -8.00 27.79
C ASN A 192 1.53 -7.23 28.84
N LYS A 193 1.77 -5.93 28.64
CA LYS A 193 2.30 -5.04 29.67
C LYS A 193 1.10 -4.44 30.41
N LYS A 194 0.60 -5.13 31.45
CA LYS A 194 -0.18 -4.43 32.48
C LYS A 194 0.77 -3.46 33.17
N THR A 195 0.51 -2.17 33.08
CA THR A 195 1.12 -1.16 33.95
C THR A 195 0.46 -1.28 35.31
N ASP A 196 0.99 -2.19 36.15
CA ASP A 196 0.61 -2.20 37.56
C ASP A 196 0.99 -0.83 38.15
N GLY A 197 -0.01 -0.14 38.72
CA GLY A 197 0.07 1.27 39.08
C GLY A 197 0.99 1.55 40.27
N VAL A 198 2.30 1.51 40.04
CA VAL A 198 3.32 2.02 40.97
C VAL A 198 4.09 3.10 40.22
N LEU A 199 4.00 4.33 40.74
CA LEU A 199 4.83 5.46 40.31
C LEU A 199 6.28 5.14 40.66
N GLY A 200 7.05 4.74 39.65
CA GLY A 200 8.51 4.71 39.68
C GLY A 200 8.98 5.66 38.59
N GLU A 201 9.47 6.82 39.00
CA GLU A 201 10.18 7.75 38.13
C GLU A 201 11.57 7.19 37.76
N GLU A 202 12.20 7.82 36.76
CA GLU A 202 13.58 7.63 36.29
C GLU A 202 13.81 6.59 35.16
N ASP A 203 14.75 6.95 34.27
CA ASP A 203 15.22 6.28 33.05
C ASP A 203 14.30 6.28 31.80
N GLU A 204 13.93 7.48 31.35
CA GLU A 204 13.44 7.74 29.97
C GLU A 204 14.60 7.78 28.95
N GLU A 205 15.04 6.62 28.45
CA GLU A 205 15.62 6.54 27.10
C GLU A 205 14.53 6.11 26.10
N GLU A 206 14.09 7.05 25.26
CA GLU A 206 12.95 6.92 24.34
C GLU A 206 13.21 5.94 23.18
N ASP A 207 13.03 4.64 23.39
CA ASP A 207 12.83 3.69 22.28
C ASP A 207 11.40 3.87 21.72
N GLU A 208 11.24 4.72 20.71
CA GLU A 208 9.98 5.08 20.02
C GLU A 208 9.11 3.86 19.57
N ASN A 209 9.65 2.64 19.60
CA ASN A 209 8.88 1.42 19.34
C ASN A 209 7.95 1.00 20.52
N GLN A 210 7.98 1.69 21.67
CA GLN A 210 7.45 1.19 22.95
C GLN A 210 6.07 1.75 23.39
N SER A 211 5.57 2.81 22.74
CA SER A 211 4.33 3.55 23.08
C SER A 211 3.00 2.85 22.70
N ASP A 212 3.00 1.94 21.72
CA ASP A 212 1.81 1.20 21.24
C ASP A 212 1.24 0.17 22.26
N CYS A 213 1.56 0.24 23.56
CA CYS A 213 1.20 -0.80 24.55
C CYS A 213 -0.30 -0.86 24.92
N MET A 214 -1.08 0.17 24.59
CA MET A 214 -2.56 0.13 24.60
C MET A 214 -3.17 -0.05 23.20
N ALA A 215 -2.37 -0.23 22.14
CA ALA A 215 -2.89 -0.31 20.79
C ALA A 215 -3.69 -1.61 20.58
N THR A 216 -5.00 -1.45 20.39
CA THR A 216 -5.92 -2.51 19.97
C THR A 216 -5.38 -3.25 18.74
N PHE A 217 -5.40 -4.58 18.76
CA PHE A 217 -4.93 -5.38 17.65
C PHE A 217 -5.70 -5.04 16.35
N ASP A 218 -4.95 -4.78 15.29
CA ASP A 218 -5.50 -4.42 13.98
C ASP A 218 -4.79 -5.23 12.90
N MET A 219 -5.51 -6.23 12.42
CA MET A 219 -5.11 -7.18 11.39
C MET A 219 -4.80 -6.49 10.05
N SER A 220 -5.28 -5.27 9.79
CA SER A 220 -4.91 -4.52 8.58
C SER A 220 -3.44 -4.08 8.58
N LYS A 221 -2.80 -3.99 9.75
CA LYS A 221 -1.40 -3.55 9.90
C LYS A 221 -0.37 -4.68 9.76
N TYR A 222 -0.79 -5.94 9.64
CA TYR A 222 0.10 -7.11 9.52
C TYR A 222 -0.09 -7.86 8.20
N GLY A 223 1.00 -8.45 7.69
CA GLY A 223 0.99 -9.27 6.48
C GLY A 223 2.14 -10.28 6.44
N PRO A 224 2.07 -11.31 5.59
CA PRO A 224 3.13 -12.30 5.43
C PRO A 224 4.38 -11.70 4.78
N CYS A 225 5.56 -12.00 5.31
CA CYS A 225 6.83 -11.73 4.63
C CYS A 225 6.90 -12.52 3.30
N PRO A 226 7.24 -11.89 2.15
CA PRO A 226 7.33 -12.58 0.87
C PRO A 226 8.24 -13.82 0.85
N GLU A 227 9.34 -13.77 1.60
CA GLU A 227 10.38 -14.79 1.61
C GLU A 227 10.09 -15.96 2.55
N CYS A 228 9.58 -15.66 3.75
CA CYS A 228 9.41 -16.65 4.82
C CYS A 228 7.96 -16.94 5.21
N LEU A 229 6.98 -16.21 4.68
CA LEU A 229 5.55 -16.28 5.04
C LEU A 229 5.22 -15.96 6.51
N GLY A 230 6.20 -15.57 7.31
CA GLY A 230 5.98 -15.12 8.69
C GLY A 230 5.21 -13.81 8.72
N TRP A 231 4.10 -13.79 9.45
CA TRP A 231 3.26 -12.59 9.57
C TRP A 231 3.90 -11.55 10.47
N VAL A 232 4.19 -10.38 9.90
CA VAL A 232 4.90 -9.27 10.54
C VAL A 232 4.12 -7.98 10.39
N LEU A 233 4.41 -7.01 11.26
CA LEU A 233 3.85 -5.67 11.19
C LEU A 233 4.40 -4.98 9.92
N LEU A 234 3.53 -4.58 9.00
CA LEU A 234 3.88 -4.00 7.69
C LEU A 234 4.73 -2.73 7.84
N LYS A 235 4.51 -1.95 8.91
CA LYS A 235 5.35 -0.76 9.23
C LYS A 235 6.84 -1.12 9.37
N SER A 236 7.14 -2.35 9.76
CA SER A 236 8.48 -2.89 10.06
C SER A 236 8.99 -3.97 9.08
N ILE A 237 8.27 -4.27 7.99
CA ILE A 237 8.63 -5.39 7.08
C ILE A 237 10.05 -5.28 6.50
N LYS A 238 10.50 -4.06 6.12
CA LYS A 238 11.88 -3.82 5.65
C LYS A 238 12.94 -4.04 6.74
N ARG A 239 12.60 -3.84 8.03
CA ARG A 239 13.47 -4.17 9.17
C ARG A 239 13.55 -5.69 9.37
N HIS A 240 12.44 -6.40 9.17
CA HIS A 240 12.41 -7.86 9.20
C HIS A 240 13.27 -8.50 8.09
N MET A 241 13.29 -7.97 6.86
CA MET A 241 14.12 -8.53 5.78
C MET A 241 15.60 -8.68 6.17
N LYS A 242 16.18 -7.72 6.89
CA LYS A 242 17.58 -7.81 7.39
C LYS A 242 17.85 -9.00 8.31
N THR A 243 16.82 -9.54 8.96
CA THR A 243 16.89 -10.63 9.94
C THR A 243 16.00 -11.83 9.58
N CYS A 244 15.46 -11.86 8.36
CA CYS A 244 14.58 -12.91 7.88
C CYS A 244 15.35 -14.25 7.80
N CYS A 245 14.64 -15.33 8.11
CA CYS A 245 15.25 -16.65 8.23
C CYS A 245 15.44 -17.38 6.89
N VAL A 246 14.95 -16.83 5.78
CA VAL A 246 15.01 -17.45 4.44
C VAL A 246 15.90 -16.64 3.49
N SER A 247 15.67 -15.33 3.37
CA SER A 247 16.50 -14.41 2.59
C SER A 247 16.79 -13.17 3.43
N LYS A 248 17.99 -12.60 3.28
CA LYS A 248 18.42 -11.39 4.00
C LYS A 248 18.55 -10.16 3.10
N ASP A 249 18.14 -10.27 1.84
CA ASP A 249 18.32 -9.22 0.84
C ASP A 249 17.43 -7.99 1.12
N PRO A 250 18.00 -6.78 1.31
CA PRO A 250 17.26 -5.54 1.50
C PRO A 250 16.99 -4.74 0.21
N THR A 251 17.33 -5.26 -0.98
CA THR A 251 17.14 -4.59 -2.29
C THR A 251 15.72 -4.06 -2.49
N SER A 252 14.71 -4.87 -2.14
CA SER A 252 13.30 -4.52 -2.34
C SER A 252 12.87 -3.32 -1.49
N SER A 253 12.14 -2.40 -2.11
CA SER A 253 11.60 -1.22 -1.42
C SER A 253 10.52 -1.61 -0.40
N LYS A 254 10.27 -0.75 0.61
CA LYS A 254 9.21 -1.02 1.61
C LYS A 254 7.83 -1.17 0.94
N CYS A 255 7.51 -0.33 -0.03
CA CYS A 255 6.23 -0.42 -0.76
C CYS A 255 6.12 -1.71 -1.58
N GLN A 256 7.20 -2.14 -2.23
CA GLN A 256 7.23 -3.40 -2.98
C GLN A 256 7.01 -4.63 -2.08
N LEU A 257 7.67 -4.67 -0.92
CA LEU A 257 7.48 -5.72 0.09
C LEU A 257 6.03 -5.74 0.62
N ILE A 258 5.41 -4.58 0.84
CA ILE A 258 4.00 -4.46 1.25
C ILE A 258 3.08 -4.99 0.14
N VAL A 259 3.27 -4.58 -1.12
CA VAL A 259 2.46 -5.05 -2.25
C VAL A 259 2.56 -6.57 -2.46
N GLN A 260 3.76 -7.15 -2.29
CA GLN A 260 3.94 -8.61 -2.30
C GLN A 260 3.24 -9.28 -1.10
N SER A 261 3.26 -8.65 0.07
CA SER A 261 2.56 -9.11 1.28
C SER A 261 1.03 -9.07 1.11
N ASP A 262 0.50 -8.02 0.49
CA ASP A 262 -0.92 -7.84 0.18
C ASP A 262 -1.39 -8.89 -0.85
N LEU A 263 -0.58 -9.17 -1.88
CA LEU A 263 -0.85 -10.22 -2.87
C LEU A 263 -0.85 -11.61 -2.23
N LEU A 264 0.12 -11.91 -1.37
CA LEU A 264 0.17 -13.18 -0.63
C LEU A 264 -0.93 -13.30 0.43
N SER A 265 -1.53 -12.20 0.88
CA SER A 265 -2.66 -12.21 1.82
C SER A 265 -4.04 -12.02 1.18
N GLU A 266 -4.12 -12.20 -0.15
CA GLU A 266 -5.36 -12.07 -0.95
C GLU A 266 -6.08 -10.71 -0.74
N ARG A 267 -5.32 -9.66 -0.41
CA ARG A 267 -5.86 -8.29 -0.21
C ARG A 267 -6.00 -7.52 -1.53
N ILE A 268 -5.21 -7.87 -2.54
CA ILE A 268 -5.29 -7.31 -3.90
C ILE A 268 -6.23 -8.19 -4.73
N THR A 269 -7.15 -7.58 -5.46
CA THR A 269 -8.07 -8.29 -6.36
C THR A 269 -7.30 -9.00 -7.50
N GLU A 270 -7.71 -10.23 -7.85
CA GLU A 270 -7.14 -10.97 -8.99
C GLU A 270 -7.27 -10.26 -10.35
N GLU A 271 -8.19 -9.29 -10.45
CA GLU A 271 -8.38 -8.44 -11.63
C GLU A 271 -7.20 -7.50 -11.92
N ALA A 272 -6.29 -7.28 -10.96
CA ALA A 272 -5.15 -6.39 -11.15
C ALA A 272 -4.09 -7.03 -12.06
N SER A 273 -3.83 -6.41 -13.22
CA SER A 273 -2.81 -6.93 -14.14
C SER A 273 -1.40 -6.90 -13.53
N LYS A 274 -0.53 -7.82 -13.94
CA LYS A 274 0.86 -7.91 -13.46
C LYS A 274 1.61 -6.57 -13.56
N ALA A 275 1.42 -5.83 -14.66
CA ALA A 275 2.01 -4.51 -14.87
C ALA A 275 1.43 -3.43 -13.93
N LEU A 276 0.13 -3.47 -13.64
CA LEU A 276 -0.49 -2.56 -12.67
C LEU A 276 0.11 -2.77 -11.26
N VAL A 277 0.23 -4.03 -10.85
CA VAL A 277 0.81 -4.42 -9.55
C VAL A 277 2.30 -4.03 -9.45
N SER A 278 3.11 -4.36 -10.46
CA SER A 278 4.56 -4.14 -10.40
C SER A 278 4.97 -2.67 -10.58
N GLU A 279 4.30 -1.91 -11.45
CA GLU A 279 4.69 -0.53 -11.79
C GLU A 279 3.93 0.54 -11.01
N THR A 280 2.62 0.34 -10.77
CA THR A 280 1.75 1.38 -10.19
C THR A 280 1.56 1.20 -8.69
N PHE A 281 1.21 0.00 -8.22
CA PHE A 281 0.93 -0.22 -6.79
C PHE A 281 2.18 -0.05 -5.90
N THR A 282 3.37 -0.27 -6.47
CA THR A 282 4.67 -0.09 -5.82
C THR A 282 5.05 1.37 -5.57
N ILE A 283 4.52 2.31 -6.37
CA ILE A 283 4.75 3.76 -6.21
C ILE A 283 3.63 4.50 -5.49
N MET A 284 2.48 3.86 -5.25
CA MET A 284 1.38 4.48 -4.50
C MET A 284 1.78 4.77 -3.05
N GLN A 285 1.39 5.96 -2.57
CA GLN A 285 1.44 6.33 -1.17
C GLN A 285 0.64 5.33 -0.33
N GLN A 286 1.14 4.97 0.85
CA GLN A 286 0.52 3.95 1.71
C GLN A 286 -0.50 4.61 2.64
N ASP A 287 -1.68 4.90 2.09
CA ASP A 287 -2.81 5.55 2.77
C ASP A 287 -4.14 4.85 2.46
N GLU A 288 -5.23 5.28 3.11
CA GLU A 288 -6.56 4.70 2.90
C GLU A 288 -7.04 4.84 1.45
N VAL A 289 -6.66 5.93 0.75
CA VAL A 289 -6.99 6.13 -0.67
C VAL A 289 -6.37 5.02 -1.53
N ALA A 290 -5.12 4.63 -1.26
CA ALA A 290 -4.47 3.52 -1.97
C ALA A 290 -5.08 2.15 -1.60
N LYS A 291 -5.54 1.95 -0.36
CA LYS A 291 -6.28 0.72 -0.01
C LYS A 291 -7.58 0.62 -0.79
N VAL A 292 -8.38 1.69 -0.82
CA VAL A 292 -9.63 1.75 -1.60
C VAL A 292 -9.35 1.53 -3.10
N ALA A 293 -8.30 2.16 -3.64
CA ALA A 293 -7.93 2.03 -5.05
C ALA A 293 -7.50 0.62 -5.48
N LYS A 294 -6.86 -0.15 -4.59
CA LYS A 294 -6.36 -1.51 -4.86
C LYS A 294 -7.41 -2.60 -4.67
N ASN A 295 -8.46 -2.31 -3.90
CA ASN A 295 -9.45 -3.29 -3.46
C ASN A 295 -10.78 -3.17 -4.21
N ASP A 296 -11.11 -2.01 -4.79
CA ASP A 296 -12.33 -1.86 -5.59
C ASP A 296 -12.14 -2.33 -7.03
N SER A 297 -12.96 -3.33 -7.40
CA SER A 297 -12.95 -4.01 -8.68
C SER A 297 -13.09 -3.08 -9.91
N LEU A 298 -13.93 -2.05 -9.85
CA LEU A 298 -14.08 -1.10 -10.96
C LEU A 298 -12.92 -0.11 -11.03
N ILE A 299 -12.36 0.29 -9.89
CA ILE A 299 -11.17 1.17 -9.85
C ILE A 299 -9.93 0.43 -10.37
N VAL A 300 -9.77 -0.85 -10.03
CA VAL A 300 -8.69 -1.71 -10.58
C VAL A 300 -8.84 -1.88 -12.09
N THR A 301 -10.06 -2.05 -12.59
CA THR A 301 -10.33 -2.13 -14.04
C THR A 301 -10.01 -0.81 -14.74
N LEU A 302 -10.41 0.33 -14.17
CA LEU A 302 -10.01 1.66 -14.65
C LEU A 302 -8.48 1.82 -14.68
N GLY A 303 -7.79 1.28 -13.67
CA GLY A 303 -6.33 1.20 -13.58
C GLY A 303 -5.71 0.43 -14.75
N ASN A 304 -6.19 -0.78 -15.02
CA ASN A 304 -5.76 -1.59 -16.17
C ASN A 304 -6.00 -0.85 -17.50
N THR A 305 -7.18 -0.26 -17.70
CA THR A 305 -7.51 0.53 -18.89
C THR A 305 -6.58 1.75 -19.04
N SER A 306 -6.20 2.39 -17.93
CA SER A 306 -5.23 3.50 -17.94
C SER A 306 -3.81 3.03 -18.29
N MET A 307 -3.38 1.85 -17.83
CA MET A 307 -2.08 1.28 -18.22
C MET A 307 -2.01 0.98 -19.72
N LEU A 308 -3.09 0.44 -20.29
CA LEU A 308 -3.20 0.16 -21.72
C LEU A 308 -3.20 1.45 -22.56
N ARG A 309 -4.04 2.44 -22.20
CA ARG A 309 -4.11 3.74 -22.91
C ARG A 309 -2.78 4.48 -22.91
N ASN A 310 -1.94 4.28 -21.89
CA ASN A 310 -0.62 4.90 -21.78
C ASN A 310 0.53 3.93 -22.10
N ALA A 311 0.30 2.86 -22.88
CA ALA A 311 1.28 1.81 -23.14
C ALA A 311 2.61 2.34 -23.71
N GLY A 312 2.56 3.31 -24.62
CA GLY A 312 3.74 3.94 -25.22
C GLY A 312 4.59 4.76 -24.25
N ASN A 313 4.01 5.31 -23.18
CA ASN A 313 4.72 6.13 -22.19
C ASN A 313 5.08 5.30 -20.94
N LYS A 314 5.95 4.30 -21.10
CA LYS A 314 6.40 3.41 -20.00
C LYS A 314 6.99 4.17 -18.80
N VAL A 315 7.58 5.35 -19.01
CA VAL A 315 8.16 6.19 -17.94
C VAL A 315 7.06 6.79 -17.05
N MET A 316 6.03 7.39 -17.64
CA MET A 316 5.03 8.18 -16.90
C MET A 316 3.72 7.44 -16.63
N ARG A 317 3.39 6.35 -17.35
CA ARG A 317 2.11 5.64 -17.25
C ARG A 317 1.73 5.22 -15.83
N ARG A 318 2.71 4.85 -15.00
CA ARG A 318 2.50 4.50 -13.58
C ARG A 318 1.99 5.69 -12.76
N TYR A 319 2.49 6.90 -13.02
CA TYR A 319 2.06 8.10 -12.30
C TYR A 319 0.67 8.55 -12.75
N TYR A 320 0.40 8.52 -14.06
CA TYR A 320 -0.94 8.82 -14.59
C TYR A 320 -1.99 7.84 -14.09
N THR A 321 -1.70 6.54 -14.12
CA THR A 321 -2.59 5.50 -13.60
C THR A 321 -2.79 5.62 -12.09
N SER A 322 -1.73 5.87 -11.32
CA SER A 322 -1.83 6.14 -9.87
C SER A 322 -2.74 7.34 -9.59
N SER A 323 -2.61 8.44 -10.35
CA SER A 323 -3.46 9.63 -10.22
C SER A 323 -4.93 9.33 -10.53
N VAL A 324 -5.22 8.65 -11.64
CA VAL A 324 -6.58 8.24 -12.05
C VAL A 324 -7.23 7.34 -10.98
N MET A 325 -6.54 6.29 -10.54
CA MET A 325 -7.06 5.37 -9.54
C MET A 325 -7.27 6.03 -8.17
N ARG A 326 -6.36 6.92 -7.74
CA ARG A 326 -6.52 7.65 -6.47
C ARG A 326 -7.66 8.66 -6.52
N LEU A 327 -7.93 9.29 -7.68
CA LEU A 327 -9.08 10.18 -7.84
C LEU A 327 -10.40 9.39 -7.80
N ALA A 328 -10.49 8.24 -8.48
CA ALA A 328 -11.64 7.36 -8.40
C ALA A 328 -11.86 6.79 -6.98
N ALA A 329 -10.78 6.53 -6.23
CA ALA A 329 -10.87 6.09 -4.84
C ALA A 329 -11.39 7.18 -3.90
N LYS A 330 -10.94 8.43 -4.05
CA LYS A 330 -11.52 9.59 -3.35
C LYS A 330 -13.02 9.72 -3.66
N PHE A 331 -13.40 9.60 -4.92
CA PHE A 331 -14.80 9.62 -5.33
C PHE A 331 -15.65 8.53 -4.67
N LYS A 332 -15.13 7.29 -4.55
CA LYS A 332 -15.79 6.23 -3.76
C LYS A 332 -15.90 6.60 -2.27
N MET A 333 -14.88 7.23 -1.69
CA MET A 333 -14.89 7.64 -0.28
C MET A 333 -15.94 8.72 -0.01
N GLU A 334 -16.12 9.69 -0.91
CA GLU A 334 -17.18 10.70 -0.82
C GLU A 334 -18.59 10.08 -0.90
N LEU A 335 -18.80 9.13 -1.83
CA LEU A 335 -20.06 8.38 -1.95
C LEU A 335 -20.40 7.60 -0.67
N LEU A 336 -19.42 6.91 -0.07
CA LEU A 336 -19.58 6.20 1.20
C LEU A 336 -19.89 7.17 2.35
N GLY A 337 -19.33 8.38 2.33
CA GLY A 337 -19.61 9.42 3.32
C GLY A 337 -21.06 9.90 3.29
N MET A 338 -21.63 10.08 2.09
CA MET A 338 -23.03 10.49 1.89
C MET A 338 -24.02 9.38 2.25
N ASP A 339 -23.75 8.14 1.83
CA ASP A 339 -24.59 6.99 2.17
C ASP A 339 -24.73 6.77 3.69
N CYS A 340 -23.72 7.17 4.46
CA CYS A 340 -23.75 7.13 5.93
C CYS A 340 -24.53 8.28 6.59
N THR A 341 -24.73 9.43 5.91
CA THR A 341 -25.54 10.54 6.46
C THR A 341 -27.03 10.28 6.30
N ASP A 342 -27.46 9.80 5.14
CA ASP A 342 -28.88 9.62 4.82
C ASP A 342 -29.52 8.58 5.75
N LEU A 343 -28.79 7.47 6.03
CA LEU A 343 -29.18 6.43 6.99
C LEU A 343 -29.23 6.88 8.47
N ARG A 344 -28.76 8.10 8.78
CA ARG A 344 -28.77 8.67 10.13
C ARG A 344 -29.95 9.62 10.33
N GLU A 345 -30.43 10.27 9.28
CA GLU A 345 -31.62 11.13 9.35
C GLU A 345 -32.91 10.31 9.46
N GLU A 346 -33.00 9.17 8.75
CA GLU A 346 -34.17 8.27 8.86
C GLU A 346 -34.32 7.60 10.24
N LYS A 347 -33.25 7.47 11.03
CA LYS A 347 -33.26 6.82 12.36
C LYS A 347 -33.62 7.73 13.52
N ASN A 348 -33.94 9.00 13.27
CA ASN A 348 -34.40 9.95 14.29
C ASN A 348 -35.94 10.03 14.40
N LYS A 349 -36.64 8.93 14.09
CA LYS A 349 -38.04 8.71 14.49
C LYS A 349 -38.18 7.35 15.17
N ASP A 350 -38.47 7.42 16.46
CA ASP A 350 -39.25 6.46 17.24
C ASP A 350 -38.87 4.97 17.09
N ASP A 351 -37.86 4.52 17.84
CA ASP A 351 -38.13 3.67 19.02
C ASP A 351 -36.84 3.25 19.76
N CYS A 352 -36.99 3.07 21.07
CA CYS A 352 -35.92 2.69 21.98
C CYS A 352 -36.18 1.34 22.66
N ASP A 353 -35.82 0.24 22.01
CA ASP A 353 -35.52 -1.00 22.73
C ASP A 353 -34.49 -1.93 22.05
N GLN A 354 -34.08 -2.96 22.80
CA GLN A 354 -32.92 -3.83 22.62
C GLN A 354 -32.86 -4.58 21.28
N GLY A 355 -31.63 -4.77 20.76
CA GLY A 355 -31.36 -5.66 19.63
C GLY A 355 -29.88 -5.66 19.23
N GLU A 356 -29.22 -6.79 19.39
CA GLU A 356 -27.81 -6.99 19.10
C GLU A 356 -27.51 -6.89 17.59
N GLY A 357 -26.30 -6.45 17.21
CA GLY A 357 -25.77 -6.63 15.85
C GLY A 357 -26.33 -5.70 14.76
N LYS A 358 -26.03 -4.39 14.82
CA LYS A 358 -26.06 -3.52 13.63
C LYS A 358 -24.67 -3.48 13.00
N ASP A 359 -24.52 -4.18 11.88
CA ASP A 359 -23.25 -4.56 11.28
C ASP A 359 -22.34 -3.39 10.86
N GLY A 360 -21.03 -3.62 10.95
CA GLY A 360 -19.99 -2.82 10.28
C GLY A 360 -19.96 -3.00 8.75
N ASN A 361 -21.13 -3.11 8.12
CA ASN A 361 -21.28 -3.38 6.69
C ASN A 361 -21.27 -2.09 5.83
N SER A 362 -21.62 -0.93 6.40
CA SER A 362 -21.69 0.35 5.67
C SER A 362 -20.37 0.77 5.00
N MET A 363 -19.22 0.41 5.59
CA MET A 363 -17.90 0.75 5.07
C MET A 363 -17.42 -0.14 3.90
N LYS A 364 -18.25 -1.05 3.39
CA LYS A 364 -17.82 -2.12 2.45
C LYS A 364 -18.55 -2.16 1.10
N LYS A 365 -19.51 -1.26 0.83
CA LYS A 365 -20.18 -1.20 -0.48
C LYS A 365 -19.17 -1.10 -1.64
N GLU A 366 -19.38 -1.83 -2.72
CA GLU A 366 -18.58 -1.69 -3.94
C GLU A 366 -18.99 -0.44 -4.73
N LEU A 367 -18.06 0.14 -5.51
CA LEU A 367 -18.39 1.27 -6.37
C LEU A 367 -19.51 0.93 -7.38
N SER A 368 -19.61 -0.34 -7.77
CA SER A 368 -20.65 -0.85 -8.66
C SER A 368 -22.07 -0.62 -8.14
N GLU A 369 -22.28 -0.63 -6.81
CA GLU A 369 -23.59 -0.41 -6.18
C GLU A 369 -24.06 1.04 -6.31
N PHE A 370 -23.13 1.99 -6.26
CA PHE A 370 -23.40 3.42 -6.43
C PHE A 370 -23.58 3.81 -7.91
N LEU A 371 -22.90 3.12 -8.84
CA LEU A 371 -22.98 3.41 -10.27
C LEU A 371 -24.28 2.89 -10.91
N ARG A 372 -25.39 3.54 -10.56
CA ARG A 372 -26.76 3.31 -11.08
C ARG A 372 -27.53 4.64 -11.22
N PRO A 373 -28.61 4.70 -12.03
CA PRO A 373 -29.32 5.95 -12.34
C PRO A 373 -29.89 6.66 -11.10
N GLN A 374 -30.39 5.90 -10.13
CA GLN A 374 -31.05 6.42 -8.91
C GLN A 374 -30.07 7.10 -7.95
N CYS A 375 -28.76 6.91 -8.14
CA CYS A 375 -27.71 7.55 -7.36
C CYS A 375 -27.04 8.70 -8.13
N PHE A 376 -27.60 9.16 -9.25
CA PHE A 376 -26.96 10.18 -10.10
C PHE A 376 -26.69 11.51 -9.37
N ASP A 377 -27.61 11.96 -8.51
CA ASP A 377 -27.41 13.17 -7.69
C ASP A 377 -26.25 13.01 -6.70
N MET A 378 -26.12 11.85 -6.05
CA MET A 378 -24.98 11.51 -5.18
C MET A 378 -23.67 11.47 -5.98
N ILE A 379 -23.70 10.91 -7.20
CA ILE A 379 -22.54 10.85 -8.11
C ILE A 379 -22.07 12.26 -8.50
N VAL A 380 -23.01 13.16 -8.82
CA VAL A 380 -22.69 14.58 -9.11
C VAL A 380 -22.09 15.25 -7.88
N ALA A 381 -22.74 15.15 -6.71
CA ALA A 381 -22.27 15.76 -5.47
C ALA A 381 -20.88 15.25 -5.05
N ALA A 382 -20.64 13.93 -5.13
CA ALA A 382 -19.35 13.34 -4.77
C ALA A 382 -18.21 13.78 -5.69
N ALA A 383 -18.49 14.01 -6.98
CA ALA A 383 -17.49 14.53 -7.92
C ALA A 383 -17.18 16.03 -7.72
N LEU A 384 -18.16 16.82 -7.30
CA LEU A 384 -17.95 18.23 -6.93
C LEU A 384 -17.18 18.34 -5.60
N LYS A 385 -17.46 17.50 -4.59
CA LYS A 385 -16.62 17.39 -3.38
C LYS A 385 -15.18 16.99 -3.67
N CYS A 386 -14.96 16.04 -4.60
CA CYS A 386 -13.61 15.68 -5.09
C CYS A 386 -12.88 16.83 -5.83
N SER A 387 -13.61 17.88 -6.19
CA SER A 387 -13.09 19.12 -6.78
C SER A 387 -12.92 20.24 -5.75
N CYS A 388 -13.19 19.95 -4.47
CA CYS A 388 -13.19 20.90 -3.36
C CYS A 388 -14.09 22.11 -3.63
N GLN A 389 -15.36 21.85 -3.91
CA GLN A 389 -16.43 22.85 -3.96
C GLN A 389 -16.53 23.58 -2.62
N ASP A 390 -16.72 24.91 -2.66
CA ASP A 390 -16.95 25.67 -1.43
C ASP A 390 -18.38 25.44 -0.90
N ALA A 391 -18.56 25.57 0.41
CA ALA A 391 -19.85 25.34 1.07
C ALA A 391 -20.73 26.60 1.10
N MET A 392 -20.15 27.78 0.84
CA MET A 392 -20.86 29.05 0.77
C MET A 392 -21.04 29.54 -0.68
N ASP A 393 -20.20 29.06 -1.60
CA ASP A 393 -20.25 29.35 -3.02
C ASP A 393 -20.13 28.05 -3.84
N GLU A 394 -21.27 27.56 -4.34
CA GLU A 394 -21.32 26.34 -5.14
C GLU A 394 -20.60 26.48 -6.50
N GLU A 395 -20.29 27.70 -6.95
CA GLU A 395 -19.56 27.95 -8.20
C GLU A 395 -18.03 27.92 -8.03
N ASP A 396 -17.48 28.18 -6.83
CA ASP A 396 -16.03 28.00 -6.59
C ASP A 396 -15.67 26.52 -6.37
N LEU A 397 -14.81 26.03 -7.26
CA LEU A 397 -14.23 24.70 -7.23
C LEU A 397 -12.72 24.84 -7.12
N LYS A 398 -12.10 24.51 -5.98
CA LYS A 398 -10.64 24.72 -5.79
C LYS A 398 -9.79 23.86 -6.75
N THR A 399 -10.26 22.66 -7.13
CA THR A 399 -9.60 21.75 -8.10
C THR A 399 -10.54 21.31 -9.24
N PRO A 400 -10.99 22.25 -10.11
CA PRO A 400 -12.08 22.01 -11.08
C PRO A 400 -11.72 21.00 -12.18
N SER A 401 -10.41 20.82 -12.44
CA SER A 401 -9.91 19.78 -13.34
C SER A 401 -10.27 18.35 -12.88
N ASN A 402 -10.53 18.13 -11.58
CA ASN A 402 -10.91 16.83 -11.05
C ASN A 402 -12.33 16.43 -11.48
N ALA A 403 -13.30 17.35 -11.41
CA ALA A 403 -14.66 17.17 -11.90
C ALA A 403 -14.70 16.72 -13.38
N LEU A 404 -13.92 17.40 -14.23
CA LEU A 404 -13.81 17.03 -15.65
C LEU A 404 -13.21 15.64 -15.85
N LYS A 405 -12.12 15.30 -15.14
CA LYS A 405 -11.48 13.97 -15.21
C LYS A 405 -12.42 12.86 -14.73
N LEU A 406 -13.08 13.08 -13.58
CA LEU A 406 -14.06 12.15 -13.02
C LEU A 406 -15.21 11.88 -13.99
N GLY A 407 -15.69 12.87 -14.74
CA GLY A 407 -16.70 12.63 -15.78
C GLY A 407 -16.28 11.55 -16.80
N TYR A 408 -15.04 11.61 -17.29
CA TYR A 408 -14.50 10.61 -18.20
C TYR A 408 -14.19 9.27 -17.52
N ASP A 409 -13.74 9.28 -16.27
CA ASP A 409 -13.35 8.07 -15.55
C ASP A 409 -14.56 7.30 -14.99
N ILE A 410 -15.62 8.00 -14.56
CA ILE A 410 -16.94 7.43 -14.26
C ILE A 410 -17.50 6.77 -15.51
N LYS A 411 -17.53 7.44 -16.68
CA LYS A 411 -17.99 6.80 -17.93
C LYS A 411 -17.22 5.51 -18.22
N LYS A 412 -15.89 5.47 -18.07
CA LYS A 412 -15.10 4.23 -18.22
C LYS A 412 -15.49 3.13 -17.22
N MET A 413 -15.70 3.48 -15.95
CA MET A 413 -16.12 2.52 -14.92
C MET A 413 -17.54 1.99 -15.17
N VAL A 414 -18.47 2.83 -15.64
CA VAL A 414 -19.84 2.40 -16.00
C VAL A 414 -19.82 1.54 -17.28
N SER A 415 -19.01 1.88 -18.30
CA SER A 415 -18.81 1.01 -19.46
C SER A 415 -18.16 -0.33 -19.10
N ALA A 416 -17.26 -0.36 -18.12
CA ALA A 416 -16.72 -1.61 -17.58
C ALA A 416 -17.79 -2.44 -16.85
N LYS A 417 -18.65 -1.79 -16.03
CA LYS A 417 -19.84 -2.43 -15.42
C LYS A 417 -20.77 -3.02 -16.48
N LEU A 418 -21.07 -2.27 -17.55
CA LEU A 418 -21.89 -2.72 -18.67
C LEU A 418 -21.28 -3.93 -19.39
N GLY A 419 -19.99 -3.87 -19.75
CA GLY A 419 -19.31 -5.00 -20.40
C GLY A 419 -19.32 -6.27 -19.54
N ARG A 420 -19.14 -6.13 -18.22
CA ARG A 420 -19.24 -7.25 -17.27
C ARG A 420 -20.66 -7.81 -17.16
N ALA A 421 -21.67 -6.94 -17.18
CA ALA A 421 -23.07 -7.36 -17.14
C ALA A 421 -23.44 -8.16 -18.41
N LEU A 422 -23.06 -7.67 -19.59
CA LEU A 422 -23.25 -8.36 -20.86
C LEU A 422 -22.54 -9.72 -20.91
N MET A 423 -21.30 -9.81 -20.40
CA MET A 423 -20.56 -11.09 -20.32
C MET A 423 -21.15 -12.10 -19.32
N LYS A 424 -22.02 -11.66 -18.40
CA LYS A 424 -22.65 -12.48 -17.35
C LYS A 424 -24.16 -12.66 -17.50
N ASP A 425 -24.75 -12.10 -18.56
CA ASP A 425 -26.21 -12.02 -18.79
C ASP A 425 -26.98 -11.36 -17.62
N ASP A 426 -26.36 -10.37 -16.98
CA ASP A 426 -26.95 -9.63 -15.85
C ASP A 426 -27.76 -8.42 -16.33
N ALA A 427 -29.03 -8.69 -16.65
CA ALA A 427 -29.97 -7.67 -17.12
C ALA A 427 -30.18 -6.49 -16.14
N GLY A 428 -29.95 -6.70 -14.83
CA GLY A 428 -30.06 -5.66 -13.81
C GLY A 428 -28.92 -4.66 -13.91
N ASN A 429 -27.68 -5.15 -13.79
CA ASN A 429 -26.49 -4.31 -13.91
C ASN A 429 -26.33 -3.72 -15.32
N GLN A 430 -26.80 -4.40 -16.36
CA GLN A 430 -26.86 -3.85 -17.72
C GLN A 430 -27.77 -2.61 -17.78
N LYS A 431 -29.03 -2.74 -17.32
CA LYS A 431 -30.01 -1.64 -17.35
C LYS A 431 -29.55 -0.44 -16.53
N ASP A 432 -28.95 -0.68 -15.36
CA ASP A 432 -28.38 0.38 -14.53
C ASP A 432 -27.24 1.11 -15.24
N ALA A 433 -26.31 0.38 -15.86
CA ALA A 433 -25.17 0.98 -16.54
C ALA A 433 -25.58 1.75 -17.81
N GLU A 434 -26.51 1.22 -18.61
CA GLU A 434 -27.07 1.93 -19.77
C GLU A 434 -27.84 3.19 -19.36
N GLY A 435 -28.65 3.11 -18.31
CA GLY A 435 -29.41 4.26 -17.79
C GLY A 435 -28.48 5.36 -17.26
N LEU A 436 -27.41 4.98 -16.54
CA LEU A 436 -26.46 5.93 -15.99
C LEU A 436 -25.59 6.58 -17.09
N LEU A 437 -25.16 5.82 -18.11
CA LEU A 437 -24.45 6.42 -19.27
C LEU A 437 -25.32 7.50 -19.95
N LYS A 438 -26.61 7.22 -20.15
CA LYS A 438 -27.57 8.19 -20.72
C LYS A 438 -27.67 9.47 -19.87
N LEU A 439 -27.75 9.38 -18.54
CA LEU A 439 -27.73 10.55 -17.64
C LEU A 439 -26.39 11.29 -17.68
N MET A 440 -25.27 10.56 -17.74
CA MET A 440 -23.92 11.13 -17.89
C MET A 440 -23.69 11.83 -19.24
N ASP A 441 -24.49 11.54 -20.27
CA ASP A 441 -24.49 12.25 -21.55
C ASP A 441 -25.43 13.47 -21.53
N MET A 442 -26.61 13.36 -20.91
CA MET A 442 -27.60 14.44 -20.88
C MET A 442 -27.31 15.54 -19.86
N GLU A 443 -26.97 15.20 -18.61
CA GLU A 443 -26.95 16.17 -17.50
C GLU A 443 -25.54 16.59 -17.04
N TRP A 444 -24.54 15.70 -17.14
CA TRP A 444 -23.18 15.95 -16.62
C TRP A 444 -22.54 17.23 -17.20
N GLY A 445 -22.83 17.51 -18.47
CA GLY A 445 -22.38 18.71 -19.16
C GLY A 445 -22.82 20.01 -18.47
N VAL A 446 -24.05 20.04 -17.96
CA VAL A 446 -24.66 21.20 -17.32
C VAL A 446 -24.30 21.25 -15.83
N ARG A 447 -24.40 20.12 -15.13
CA ARG A 447 -24.27 20.04 -13.66
C ARG A 447 -22.84 20.05 -13.14
N VAL A 448 -21.87 19.62 -13.96
CA VAL A 448 -20.46 19.50 -13.52
C VAL A 448 -19.51 20.21 -14.48
N ASN A 449 -19.59 19.93 -15.79
CA ASN A 449 -18.62 20.48 -16.73
C ASN A 449 -18.73 22.01 -16.88
N LYS A 450 -19.92 22.60 -16.75
CA LYS A 450 -20.13 24.05 -16.82
C LYS A 450 -19.38 24.78 -15.70
N LEU A 451 -19.64 24.42 -14.44
CA LEU A 451 -18.98 24.98 -13.25
C LEU A 451 -17.45 24.88 -13.37
N ALA A 452 -16.96 23.66 -13.67
CA ALA A 452 -15.52 23.41 -13.82
C ALA A 452 -14.87 24.20 -14.96
N ARG A 453 -15.59 24.48 -16.06
CA ARG A 453 -15.09 25.29 -17.18
C ARG A 453 -15.08 26.78 -16.85
N ILE A 454 -16.08 27.29 -16.13
CA ILE A 454 -16.13 28.71 -15.71
C ILE A 454 -14.94 29.01 -14.79
N ALA A 455 -14.81 28.29 -13.67
CA ALA A 455 -13.69 28.46 -12.73
C ALA A 455 -12.30 28.30 -13.40
N LEU A 456 -12.16 27.40 -14.38
CA LEU A 456 -10.93 27.27 -15.15
C LEU A 456 -10.67 28.40 -16.14
N THR A 457 -11.72 29.00 -16.70
CA THR A 457 -11.60 30.11 -17.65
C THR A 457 -11.23 31.38 -16.91
N GLU A 458 -11.93 31.70 -15.82
CA GLU A 458 -11.67 32.87 -14.97
C GLU A 458 -10.25 32.83 -14.40
N ARG A 459 -9.82 31.70 -13.83
CA ARG A 459 -8.44 31.54 -13.37
C ARG A 459 -7.41 31.67 -14.50
N SER A 460 -7.75 31.25 -15.73
CA SER A 460 -6.84 31.42 -16.87
C SER A 460 -6.78 32.85 -17.40
N PHE A 461 -7.85 33.63 -17.22
CA PHE A 461 -7.95 35.04 -17.58
C PHE A 461 -7.23 35.93 -16.57
N ASN A 462 -7.37 35.62 -15.28
CA ASN A 462 -6.74 36.34 -14.17
C ASN A 462 -5.29 35.90 -13.88
N ALA A 463 -4.76 34.89 -14.57
CA ALA A 463 -3.39 34.41 -14.37
C ALA A 463 -2.35 35.31 -15.05
N GLU A 464 -1.64 36.11 -14.25
CA GLU A 464 -0.43 36.81 -14.72
C GLU A 464 0.66 35.79 -15.10
N ARG A 465 1.09 35.80 -16.36
CA ARG A 465 2.17 34.92 -16.85
C ARG A 465 3.44 35.73 -17.08
N GLN A 466 4.28 35.80 -16.06
CA GLN A 466 5.61 36.41 -16.21
C GLN A 466 6.48 35.51 -17.10
N LEU A 467 6.81 36.02 -18.29
CA LEU A 467 7.71 35.34 -19.22
C LEU A 467 9.17 35.68 -18.87
N PRO A 468 10.09 34.70 -18.89
CA PRO A 468 11.50 34.96 -18.64
C PRO A 468 12.07 35.91 -19.71
N LEU A 469 12.81 36.94 -19.28
CA LEU A 469 13.41 37.90 -20.21
C LEU A 469 14.42 37.18 -21.13
N PRO A 470 14.50 37.56 -22.42
CA PRO A 470 15.48 37.00 -23.35
C PRO A 470 16.94 37.15 -22.87
N GLU A 471 17.23 38.19 -22.09
CA GLU A 471 18.54 38.38 -21.47
C GLU A 471 18.86 37.33 -20.41
N ASP A 472 17.90 36.93 -19.59
CA ASP A 472 18.13 35.97 -18.51
C ASP A 472 18.27 34.55 -19.06
N ILE A 473 17.54 34.24 -20.14
CA ILE A 473 17.76 33.01 -20.94
C ILE A 473 19.18 32.99 -21.52
N LYS A 474 19.68 34.14 -22.02
CA LYS A 474 21.07 34.27 -22.53
C LYS A 474 22.10 34.11 -21.42
N LYS A 475 21.92 34.78 -20.26
CA LYS A 475 22.78 34.66 -19.07
C LYS A 475 22.86 33.21 -18.60
N LEU A 476 21.71 32.53 -18.48
CA LEU A 476 21.64 31.11 -18.12
C LEU A 476 22.32 30.21 -19.15
N CYS A 477 22.11 30.43 -20.45
CA CYS A 477 22.82 29.68 -21.50
C CYS A 477 24.33 29.84 -21.41
N ALA A 478 24.82 31.07 -21.21
CA ALA A 478 26.25 31.35 -21.09
C ALA A 478 26.85 30.66 -19.85
N TYR A 479 26.19 30.81 -18.69
CA TYR A 479 26.58 30.13 -17.46
C TYR A 479 26.67 28.60 -17.61
N LEU A 480 25.64 27.96 -18.20
CA LEU A 480 25.64 26.51 -18.43
C LEU A 480 26.80 26.07 -19.33
N LEU A 481 27.08 26.80 -20.41
CA LEU A 481 28.21 26.48 -21.30
C LEU A 481 29.57 26.66 -20.59
N THR A 482 29.73 27.71 -19.78
CA THR A 482 30.94 27.94 -19.00
C THR A 482 31.17 26.87 -17.93
N GLU A 483 30.13 26.44 -17.22
CA GLU A 483 30.28 25.36 -16.22
C GLU A 483 30.46 23.99 -16.85
N ILE A 484 29.82 23.70 -17.99
CA ILE A 484 30.07 22.46 -18.75
C ILE A 484 31.52 22.40 -19.24
N GLY A 485 32.09 23.52 -19.71
CA GLY A 485 33.50 23.61 -20.11
C GLY A 485 34.52 23.44 -18.98
N LYS A 486 34.09 23.44 -17.71
CA LYS A 486 34.92 23.18 -16.52
C LYS A 486 34.78 21.76 -15.98
N LEU A 487 33.94 20.91 -16.58
CA LEU A 487 33.74 19.54 -16.11
C LEU A 487 34.96 18.68 -16.44
N ASP A 488 35.54 18.07 -15.41
CA ASP A 488 36.50 16.99 -15.59
C ASP A 488 35.73 15.69 -15.82
N LEU A 489 35.82 15.12 -17.02
CA LEU A 489 35.14 13.85 -17.36
C LEU A 489 35.94 12.61 -16.92
N THR A 490 37.12 12.79 -16.32
CA THR A 490 37.95 11.71 -15.76
C THR A 490 37.68 11.46 -14.27
N ASP A 491 37.13 12.45 -13.56
CA ASP A 491 36.72 12.27 -12.16
C ASP A 491 35.41 11.47 -12.06
N CYS A 492 35.53 10.21 -11.60
CA CYS A 492 34.43 9.30 -11.35
C CYS A 492 33.75 9.50 -9.97
N SER A 493 34.02 10.60 -9.25
CA SER A 493 33.34 10.90 -7.98
C SER A 493 31.83 11.08 -8.15
N TYR A 494 31.06 10.72 -7.10
CA TYR A 494 29.61 10.91 -7.08
C TYR A 494 29.21 12.39 -7.20
N GLU A 495 30.01 13.30 -6.64
CA GLU A 495 29.76 14.74 -6.69
C GLU A 495 29.91 15.28 -8.12
N ASN A 496 30.98 14.89 -8.82
CA ASN A 496 31.20 15.27 -10.21
C ASN A 496 30.15 14.62 -11.12
N PHE A 497 29.83 13.33 -10.96
CA PHE A 497 28.72 12.68 -11.66
C PHE A 497 27.40 13.47 -11.51
N ARG A 498 27.06 13.89 -10.28
CA ARG A 498 25.87 14.70 -10.03
C ARG A 498 25.96 16.08 -10.71
N LYS A 499 27.13 16.72 -10.74
CA LYS A 499 27.36 18.00 -11.43
C LYS A 499 27.17 17.86 -12.95
N VAL A 500 27.81 16.86 -13.56
CA VAL A 500 27.67 16.50 -14.99
C VAL A 500 26.20 16.25 -15.35
N ALA A 501 25.52 15.39 -14.60
CA ALA A 501 24.12 15.03 -14.83
C ALA A 501 23.19 16.26 -14.73
N THR A 502 23.38 17.12 -13.72
CA THR A 502 22.57 18.33 -13.51
C THR A 502 22.74 19.34 -14.64
N LEU A 503 23.99 19.63 -15.03
CA LEU A 503 24.28 20.59 -16.11
C LEU A 503 23.81 20.09 -17.47
N SER A 504 24.01 18.80 -17.75
CA SER A 504 23.55 18.15 -18.98
C SER A 504 22.02 18.17 -19.07
N LEU A 505 21.32 17.80 -18.01
CA LEU A 505 19.85 17.83 -17.95
C LEU A 505 19.31 19.25 -18.14
N ALA A 506 19.88 20.24 -17.44
CA ALA A 506 19.48 21.65 -17.59
C ALA A 506 19.71 22.15 -19.01
N ARG A 507 20.85 21.81 -19.63
CA ARG A 507 21.18 22.22 -21.00
C ARG A 507 20.26 21.59 -22.04
N VAL A 508 19.98 20.29 -21.94
CA VAL A 508 19.07 19.58 -22.86
C VAL A 508 17.63 20.07 -22.71
N THR A 509 17.17 20.28 -21.48
CA THR A 509 15.83 20.83 -21.19
C THR A 509 15.66 22.23 -21.81
N LEU A 510 16.63 23.12 -21.60
CA LEU A 510 16.60 24.49 -22.13
C LEU A 510 16.73 24.54 -23.66
N TYR A 511 17.56 23.67 -24.25
CA TYR A 511 17.74 23.58 -25.70
C TYR A 511 16.48 23.06 -26.41
N ASN A 512 15.91 21.95 -25.93
CA ASN A 512 14.72 21.35 -26.54
C ASN A 512 13.42 22.09 -26.18
N ARG A 513 13.44 22.99 -25.18
CA ARG A 513 12.27 23.68 -24.61
C ARG A 513 11.13 22.72 -24.22
N ARG A 514 11.48 21.54 -23.71
CA ARG A 514 10.54 20.50 -23.28
C ARG A 514 10.48 20.39 -21.76
N ARG A 515 9.41 19.79 -21.23
CA ARG A 515 9.30 19.47 -19.80
C ARG A 515 10.28 18.35 -19.44
N CYS A 516 10.69 18.31 -18.16
CA CYS A 516 11.71 17.38 -17.66
C CYS A 516 11.44 15.89 -17.96
N HIS A 517 10.18 15.46 -17.96
CA HIS A 517 9.79 14.08 -18.24
C HIS A 517 9.89 13.69 -19.72
N GLU A 518 9.77 14.66 -20.64
CA GLU A 518 10.04 14.44 -22.07
C GLU A 518 11.53 14.21 -22.30
N VAL A 519 12.38 14.98 -21.59
CA VAL A 519 13.84 14.80 -21.59
C VAL A 519 14.23 13.45 -20.99
N GLN A 520 13.53 12.98 -19.94
CA GLN A 520 13.71 11.65 -19.36
C GLN A 520 13.35 10.51 -20.34
N ALA A 521 12.46 10.76 -21.31
CA ALA A 521 12.07 9.77 -22.32
C ALA A 521 13.01 9.72 -23.54
N LEU A 522 14.02 10.59 -23.63
CA LEU A 522 14.99 10.59 -24.74
C LEU A 522 15.84 9.32 -24.72
N ARG A 523 15.82 8.57 -25.82
CA ARG A 523 16.76 7.46 -26.04
C ARG A 523 18.08 8.01 -26.56
N LEU A 524 19.14 7.91 -25.75
CA LEU A 524 20.51 8.16 -26.21
C LEU A 524 20.99 6.98 -27.06
N VAL A 525 20.93 7.14 -28.38
CA VAL A 525 21.55 6.18 -29.31
C VAL A 525 23.04 6.47 -29.37
N PHE A 526 23.81 5.77 -28.53
CA PHE A 526 25.27 5.71 -28.68
C PHE A 526 25.60 4.94 -29.96
N ARG A 527 25.74 5.67 -31.07
CA ARG A 527 26.45 5.12 -32.23
C ARG A 527 27.90 4.96 -31.82
N ALA A 528 28.34 3.72 -31.65
CA ALA A 528 29.76 3.43 -31.56
C ALA A 528 30.43 4.00 -32.82
N ILE A 529 31.33 4.95 -32.62
CA ILE A 529 32.22 5.42 -33.68
C ILE A 529 33.33 4.36 -33.74
N CYS A 530 33.16 3.40 -34.64
CA CYS A 530 34.19 2.42 -34.99
C CYS A 530 35.33 3.07 -35.78
#